data_AF-A0A914DWY1-F1
#
_entry.id   AF-A0A914DWY1-F1
#
_cell.length_a   1.000
_cell.length_b   1.000
_cell.length_c   1.000
_cell.angle_alpha   90.00
_cell.angle_beta   90.00
_cell.angle_gamma   90.00
#
_symmetry.space_group_name_H-M   'P 1'
#
loop_
_entity.id
_entity.type
_entity.pdbx_description
1 polymer ?
#
loop_
_entity_poly.entity_id
_entity_poly.type
_entity_poly.pdbx_seq_one_letter_code
_entity_poly.pdbx_strand_id
1 'polypeptide(L)'
;MNLYKSNETFVEIDTFPPHLPSYRYWKDYKEDILKMFSYSTNLTETVKAYGKKLLSEDTHVLCVHTRRGDFIQHKTLLESRKEFVESSIEYVVNFLKVRFLQNIDLVLYGTDNKFIDGLKIKKSNFNSIHKSKARTKGEDLAFAALHCHSFIHTASASSYGWWMAYLRQRKGFVFYNSQQKKNKKHIIKKDDYDIFPPDCFIIPYLA
;
A
#
# COMPACT_ATOMS: atom_id res chain seq x y z
N MET A 1 -6.70 22.78 20.95
CA MET A 1 -5.89 21.89 20.09
C MET A 1 -5.55 22.68 18.85
N ASN A 2 -4.32 23.17 18.76
CA ASN A 2 -3.91 24.15 17.75
C ASN A 2 -3.74 23.47 16.39
N LEU A 3 -4.68 23.74 15.48
CA LEU A 3 -4.57 23.40 14.07
C LEU A 3 -3.61 24.39 13.42
N TYR A 4 -2.52 23.87 12.83
CA TYR A 4 -1.69 24.64 11.92
C TYR A 4 -2.57 25.12 10.76
N LYS A 5 -2.79 26.43 10.67
CA LYS A 5 -3.32 27.08 9.46
C LYS A 5 -2.19 27.09 8.43
N SER A 6 -2.14 26.09 7.54
CA SER A 6 -1.56 26.31 6.21
C SER A 6 -2.65 26.92 5.32
N ASN A 7 -2.27 27.86 4.45
CA ASN A 7 -3.16 28.44 3.42
C ASN A 7 -3.45 27.45 2.28
N GLU A 8 -3.28 26.15 2.51
CA GLU A 8 -3.52 25.11 1.50
C GLU A 8 -4.96 24.63 1.62
N THR A 9 -5.72 24.79 0.54
CA THR A 9 -7.08 24.28 0.43
C THR A 9 -7.01 22.78 0.22
N PHE A 10 -7.11 22.01 1.30
CA PHE A 10 -7.18 20.55 1.20
C PHE A 10 -8.58 20.13 0.78
N VAL A 11 -8.67 19.25 -0.21
CA VAL A 11 -9.90 18.51 -0.48
C VAL A 11 -9.94 17.34 0.51
N GLU A 12 -10.84 17.45 1.49
CA GLU A 12 -11.19 16.32 2.34
C GLU A 12 -12.10 15.37 1.55
N ILE A 13 -11.55 14.22 1.18
CA ILE A 13 -12.35 13.14 0.57
C ILE A 13 -12.93 12.32 1.71
N ASP A 14 -14.06 12.75 2.25
CA ASP A 14 -14.85 11.98 3.21
C ASP A 14 -15.80 11.04 2.47
N THR A 15 -15.42 9.76 2.37
CA THR A 15 -16.30 8.73 1.80
C THR A 15 -17.13 8.12 2.93
N PHE A 16 -18.30 8.70 3.21
CA PHE A 16 -19.33 8.04 4.02
C PHE A 16 -20.60 7.72 3.19
N PRO A 17 -21.14 6.48 3.24
CA PRO A 17 -20.58 5.30 3.91
C PRO A 17 -19.19 4.96 3.34
N PRO A 18 -18.36 4.15 4.03
CA PRO A 18 -17.02 3.78 3.57
C PRO A 18 -17.15 3.01 2.25
N HIS A 19 -17.28 3.75 1.16
CA HIS A 19 -17.29 3.22 -0.17
C HIS A 19 -15.88 2.74 -0.39
N LEU A 20 -15.75 1.43 -0.57
CA LEU A 20 -14.53 0.84 -1.09
C LEU A 20 -14.17 1.61 -2.37
N PRO A 21 -12.94 2.11 -2.50
CA PRO A 21 -12.55 2.80 -3.71
C PRO A 21 -12.81 1.89 -4.92
N SER A 22 -13.59 2.39 -5.88
CA SER A 22 -13.99 1.63 -7.05
C SER A 22 -13.14 2.04 -8.24
N TYR A 23 -12.22 1.18 -8.68
CA TYR A 23 -11.48 1.39 -9.92
C TYR A 23 -12.41 1.70 -11.11
N ARG A 24 -13.53 1.01 -11.22
CA ARG A 24 -14.49 1.20 -12.31
C ARG A 24 -14.95 2.65 -12.47
N TYR A 25 -15.09 3.38 -11.37
CA TYR A 25 -15.48 4.80 -11.40
C TYR A 25 -14.34 5.71 -11.86
N TRP A 26 -13.09 5.34 -11.56
CA TRP A 26 -11.91 6.19 -11.78
C TRP A 26 -11.11 5.84 -13.04
N LYS A 27 -11.40 4.71 -13.68
CA LYS A 27 -10.58 4.15 -14.77
C LYS A 27 -10.34 5.15 -15.91
N ASP A 28 -11.35 5.95 -16.27
CA ASP A 28 -11.30 6.89 -17.38
C ASP A 28 -10.62 8.21 -17.00
N TYR A 29 -10.40 8.43 -15.70
CA TYR A 29 -9.79 9.64 -15.14
C TYR A 29 -8.41 9.38 -14.53
N LYS A 30 -7.82 8.20 -14.73
CA LYS A 30 -6.56 7.82 -14.07
C LYS A 30 -5.45 8.85 -14.29
N GLU A 31 -5.23 9.24 -15.54
CA GLU A 31 -4.18 10.22 -15.88
C GLU A 31 -4.46 11.60 -15.28
N ASP A 32 -5.72 12.02 -15.25
CA ASP A 32 -6.09 13.31 -14.66
C ASP A 32 -5.96 13.30 -13.14
N ILE A 33 -6.36 12.19 -12.48
CA ILE A 33 -6.16 11.99 -11.04
C ILE A 33 -4.67 12.02 -10.71
N LEU A 34 -3.82 11.33 -11.48
CA LEU A 34 -2.38 11.35 -11.25
C LEU A 34 -1.76 12.75 -11.43
N LYS A 35 -2.28 13.56 -12.36
CA LYS A 35 -1.87 14.97 -12.52
C LYS A 35 -2.37 15.85 -11.37
N MET A 36 -3.60 15.64 -10.90
CA MET A 36 -4.20 16.38 -9.80
C MET A 36 -3.53 16.07 -8.45
N PHE A 37 -3.15 14.81 -8.23
CA PHE A 37 -2.39 14.36 -7.07
C PHE A 37 -0.88 14.66 -7.25
N SER A 38 -0.56 15.93 -7.52
CA SER A 38 0.81 16.44 -7.45
C SER A 38 1.16 16.84 -6.03
N TYR A 39 2.30 16.37 -5.53
CA TYR A 39 2.81 16.77 -4.23
C TYR A 39 3.53 18.11 -4.33
N SER A 40 3.49 18.92 -3.26
CA SER A 40 4.27 20.16 -3.20
C SER A 40 5.76 19.87 -3.40
N THR A 41 6.49 20.86 -3.94
CA THR A 41 7.94 20.73 -4.19
C THR A 41 8.69 20.35 -2.93
N ASN A 42 8.39 21.02 -1.80
CA ASN A 42 9.01 20.75 -0.50
C ASN A 42 8.76 19.30 -0.03
N LEU A 43 7.51 18.82 -0.12
CA LEU A 43 7.18 17.45 0.24
C LEU A 43 7.90 16.44 -0.65
N THR A 44 7.93 16.70 -1.95
CA THR A 44 8.61 15.86 -2.94
C THR A 44 10.11 15.76 -2.66
N GLU A 45 10.78 16.89 -2.40
CA GLU A 45 12.20 16.94 -2.08
C GLU A 45 12.52 16.22 -0.77
N THR A 46 11.71 16.46 0.26
CA THR A 46 11.84 15.81 1.58
C THR A 46 11.74 14.29 1.46
N VAL A 47 10.75 13.80 0.70
CA VAL A 47 10.52 12.36 0.48
C VAL A 47 11.59 11.75 -0.41
N LYS A 48 12.07 12.45 -1.45
CA LYS A 48 13.19 11.99 -2.28
C LYS A 48 14.49 11.88 -1.49
N ALA A 49 14.82 12.90 -0.70
CA ALA A 49 16.00 12.90 0.16
C ALA A 49 15.93 11.77 1.20
N TYR A 50 14.74 11.50 1.74
CA TYR A 50 14.55 10.37 2.64
C TYR A 50 14.71 9.02 1.94
N GLY A 51 14.09 8.83 0.77
CA GLY A 51 14.25 7.62 -0.04
C GLY A 51 15.71 7.33 -0.34
N LYS A 52 16.50 8.34 -0.73
CA LYS A 52 17.95 8.19 -0.98
C LYS A 52 18.76 7.75 0.25
N LYS A 53 18.33 8.12 1.46
CA LYS A 53 18.98 7.71 2.71
C LYS A 53 18.56 6.32 3.17
N LEU A 54 17.33 5.94 2.85
CA LEU A 54 16.69 4.72 3.36
C LEU A 54 16.95 3.52 2.46
N LEU A 55 16.77 3.72 1.16
CA LEU A 55 16.79 2.69 0.14
C LEU A 55 18.20 2.54 -0.44
N SER A 56 18.51 1.33 -0.89
CA SER A 56 19.76 1.07 -1.61
C SER A 56 19.66 1.51 -3.06
N GLU A 57 20.83 1.77 -3.64
CA GLU A 57 20.93 2.12 -5.05
C GLU A 57 20.49 0.94 -5.94
N ASP A 58 19.83 1.24 -7.06
CA ASP A 58 19.35 0.28 -8.07
C ASP A 58 18.55 -0.92 -7.51
N THR A 59 17.72 -0.66 -6.50
CA THR A 59 16.86 -1.66 -5.86
C THR A 59 15.41 -1.58 -6.32
N HIS A 60 14.75 -2.75 -6.41
CA HIS A 60 13.31 -2.82 -6.58
C HIS A 60 12.61 -2.68 -5.23
N VAL A 61 11.89 -1.58 -5.04
CA VAL A 61 11.21 -1.30 -3.77
C VAL A 61 9.85 -2.01 -3.72
N LEU A 62 9.72 -2.99 -2.84
CA LEU A 62 8.47 -3.65 -2.48
C LEU A 62 7.88 -2.99 -1.24
N CYS A 63 6.68 -2.46 -1.36
CA CYS A 63 5.97 -1.83 -0.26
C CYS A 63 4.80 -2.68 0.22
N VAL A 64 4.52 -2.67 1.52
CA VAL A 64 3.44 -3.47 2.11
C VAL A 64 2.64 -2.59 3.04
N HIS A 65 1.34 -2.48 2.81
CA HIS A 65 0.44 -1.75 3.70
C HIS A 65 -0.33 -2.70 4.60
N THR A 66 -0.29 -2.42 5.91
CA THR A 66 -1.03 -3.13 6.96
C THR A 66 -2.05 -2.20 7.61
N ARG A 67 -3.28 -2.69 7.80
CA ARG A 67 -4.37 -2.00 8.51
C ARG A 67 -4.92 -2.92 9.59
N ARG A 68 -4.77 -2.50 10.84
CA ARG A 68 -5.24 -3.24 12.01
C ARG A 68 -6.22 -2.43 12.83
N GLY A 69 -5.74 -1.50 13.68
CA GLY A 69 -6.52 -0.50 14.41
C GLY A 69 -8.01 -0.82 14.61
N ASP A 70 -8.86 0.01 14.02
CA ASP A 70 -10.31 -0.10 13.97
C ASP A 70 -10.82 -1.39 13.30
N PHE A 71 -10.12 -1.95 12.32
CA PHE A 71 -10.53 -3.17 11.60
C PHE A 71 -10.54 -4.41 12.52
N ILE A 72 -9.69 -4.45 13.54
CA ILE A 72 -9.71 -5.54 14.54
C ILE A 72 -11.09 -5.64 15.21
N GLN A 73 -11.66 -4.51 15.61
CA GLN A 73 -12.95 -4.45 16.31
C GLN A 73 -14.14 -4.36 15.34
N HIS A 74 -13.90 -4.03 14.06
CA HIS A 74 -14.94 -3.91 13.07
C HIS A 74 -15.63 -5.26 12.81
N LYS A 75 -16.97 -5.27 12.74
CA LYS A 75 -17.76 -6.51 12.55
C LYS A 75 -17.57 -7.14 11.16
N THR A 76 -17.44 -6.30 10.13
CA THR A 76 -17.36 -6.74 8.73
C THR A 76 -15.97 -6.67 8.12
N LEU A 77 -15.24 -5.56 8.22
CA LEU A 77 -13.93 -5.36 7.57
C LEU A 77 -12.86 -6.31 8.11
N LEU A 78 -12.04 -6.84 7.20
CA LEU A 78 -10.93 -7.73 7.53
C LEU A 78 -9.63 -6.94 7.72
N GLU A 79 -9.04 -7.07 8.89
CA GLU A 79 -7.71 -6.55 9.22
C GLU A 79 -6.57 -7.32 8.55
N SER A 80 -5.39 -6.71 8.54
CA SER A 80 -4.15 -7.40 8.19
C SER A 80 -3.83 -8.49 9.22
N ARG A 81 -3.89 -9.74 8.78
CA ARG A 81 -3.55 -10.94 9.56
C ARG A 81 -2.10 -11.32 9.36
N LYS A 82 -1.45 -11.77 10.43
CA LYS A 82 -0.01 -12.06 10.46
C LYS A 82 0.39 -13.06 9.38
N GLU A 83 -0.30 -14.19 9.36
CA GLU A 83 -0.04 -15.33 8.48
C GLU A 83 -0.18 -14.93 7.01
N PHE A 84 -1.20 -14.11 6.72
CA PHE A 84 -1.42 -13.59 5.38
C PHE A 84 -0.33 -12.60 4.95
N VAL A 85 0.06 -11.67 5.83
CA VAL A 85 1.11 -10.68 5.52
C VAL A 85 2.44 -11.39 5.26
N GLU A 86 2.85 -12.31 6.13
CA GLU A 86 4.11 -13.06 6.00
C GLU A 86 4.14 -13.90 4.72
N SER A 87 3.09 -14.69 4.47
CA SER A 87 3.00 -15.54 3.28
C SER A 87 2.92 -14.72 1.98
N SER A 88 2.24 -13.58 2.02
CA SER A 88 2.17 -12.66 0.87
C SER A 88 3.52 -12.07 0.54
N ILE A 89 4.29 -11.64 1.54
CA ILE A 89 5.64 -11.10 1.35
C ILE A 89 6.55 -12.17 0.73
N GLU A 90 6.50 -13.40 1.24
CA GLU A 90 7.28 -14.52 0.71
C GLU A 90 6.89 -14.87 -0.74
N TYR A 91 5.60 -14.98 -1.03
CA TYR A 91 5.12 -15.25 -2.37
C TYR A 91 5.56 -14.17 -3.36
N VAL A 92 5.33 -12.90 -3.02
CA VAL A 92 5.60 -11.76 -3.92
C VAL A 92 7.10 -11.57 -4.12
N VAL A 93 7.94 -11.69 -3.09
CA VAL A 93 9.39 -11.54 -3.27
C VAL A 93 9.96 -12.62 -4.17
N ASN A 94 9.48 -13.87 -4.05
CA ASN A 94 9.89 -14.96 -4.93
C ASN A 94 9.46 -14.69 -6.38
N PHE A 95 8.21 -14.24 -6.59
CA PHE A 95 7.72 -13.84 -7.91
C PHE A 95 8.57 -12.73 -8.54
N LEU A 96 8.90 -11.68 -7.77
CA LEU A 96 9.68 -10.54 -8.25
C LEU A 96 11.13 -10.94 -8.58
N LYS A 97 11.77 -11.76 -7.73
CA LYS A 97 13.14 -12.24 -7.96
C LYS A 97 13.26 -13.02 -9.26
N VAL A 98 12.31 -13.92 -9.54
CA VAL A 98 12.28 -14.68 -10.80
C VAL A 98 12.14 -13.76 -12.02
N ARG A 99 11.38 -12.67 -11.89
CA ARG A 99 11.03 -11.82 -13.04
C ARG A 99 12.04 -10.70 -13.32
N PHE A 100 12.63 -10.12 -12.29
CA PHE A 100 13.48 -8.93 -12.43
C PHE A 100 14.94 -9.20 -12.11
N LEU A 101 15.26 -10.29 -11.38
CA LEU A 101 16.63 -10.59 -10.89
C LEU A 101 17.31 -9.44 -10.12
N GLN A 102 16.53 -8.48 -9.62
CA GLN A 102 17.03 -7.31 -8.88
C GLN A 102 17.06 -7.56 -7.38
N ASN A 103 17.92 -6.80 -6.68
CA ASN A 103 17.85 -6.64 -5.24
C ASN A 103 16.51 -6.00 -4.86
N ILE A 104 15.96 -6.38 -3.71
CA ILE A 104 14.64 -5.91 -3.26
C ILE A 104 14.78 -5.29 -1.88
N ASP A 105 14.34 -4.04 -1.77
CA ASP A 105 14.12 -3.38 -0.48
C ASP A 105 12.65 -3.50 -0.09
N LEU A 106 12.40 -3.78 1.19
CA LEU A 106 11.06 -3.92 1.74
C LEU A 106 10.70 -2.71 2.59
N VAL A 107 9.56 -2.08 2.33
CA VAL A 107 9.03 -0.98 3.15
C VAL A 107 7.65 -1.37 3.70
N LEU A 108 7.53 -1.39 5.03
CA LEU A 108 6.30 -1.75 5.74
C LEU A 108 5.58 -0.49 6.23
N TYR A 109 4.32 -0.33 5.83
CA TYR A 109 3.42 0.72 6.28
C TYR A 109 2.38 0.17 7.24
N GLY A 110 2.10 0.93 8.30
CA GLY A 110 1.04 0.63 9.25
C GLY A 110 1.27 1.31 10.60
N THR A 111 0.20 1.49 11.36
CA THR A 111 0.23 2.17 12.65
C THR A 111 0.47 1.24 13.84
N ASP A 112 0.33 -0.08 13.64
CA ASP A 112 0.52 -1.10 14.68
C ASP A 112 1.96 -1.62 14.66
N ASN A 113 2.87 -0.87 15.30
CA ASN A 113 4.29 -1.23 15.36
C ASN A 113 4.53 -2.59 16.02
N LYS A 114 3.76 -2.95 17.05
CA LYS A 114 3.88 -4.26 17.73
C LYS A 114 3.56 -5.40 16.76
N PHE A 115 2.53 -5.23 15.95
CA PHE A 115 2.22 -6.21 14.90
C PHE A 115 3.35 -6.32 13.87
N ILE A 116 3.83 -5.19 13.36
CA ILE A 116 4.90 -5.16 12.35
C ILE A 116 6.19 -5.81 12.89
N ASP A 117 6.57 -5.49 14.13
CA ASP A 117 7.76 -6.05 14.79
C ASP A 117 7.61 -7.55 15.09
N GLY A 118 6.37 -8.03 15.21
CA GLY A 118 6.07 -9.45 15.39
C GLY A 118 6.12 -10.28 14.10
N LEU A 119 6.28 -9.66 12.92
CA LEU A 119 6.32 -10.36 11.63
C LEU A 119 7.64 -11.13 11.45
N LYS A 120 7.53 -12.40 11.06
CA LYS A 120 8.65 -13.29 10.76
C LYS A 120 9.01 -13.21 9.27
N ILE A 121 9.74 -12.15 8.90
CA ILE A 121 10.18 -11.93 7.52
C ILE A 121 11.58 -12.52 7.32
N LYS A 122 11.77 -13.35 6.29
CA LYS A 122 13.07 -13.92 5.90
C LYS A 122 14.00 -12.81 5.39
N LYS A 123 14.90 -12.31 6.24
CA LYS A 123 15.79 -11.19 5.91
C LYS A 123 16.68 -11.45 4.68
N SER A 124 17.10 -12.69 4.44
CA SER A 124 17.88 -13.08 3.25
C SER A 124 17.16 -12.82 1.93
N ASN A 125 15.85 -12.57 1.96
CA ASN A 125 15.11 -12.21 0.76
C ASN A 125 15.26 -10.74 0.33
N PHE A 126 15.77 -9.90 1.22
CA PHE A 126 15.79 -8.46 1.04
C PHE A 126 17.18 -7.91 1.30
N ASN A 127 17.52 -6.86 0.58
CA ASN A 127 18.75 -6.11 0.84
C ASN A 127 18.57 -5.24 2.10
N SER A 128 17.40 -4.61 2.25
CA SER A 128 17.03 -3.92 3.48
C SER A 128 15.53 -4.01 3.78
N ILE A 129 15.17 -3.94 5.06
CA ILE A 129 13.79 -3.94 5.53
C ILE A 129 13.57 -2.72 6.41
N HIS A 130 12.61 -1.89 6.01
CA HIS A 130 12.29 -0.63 6.66
C HIS A 130 10.84 -0.63 7.10
N LYS A 131 10.59 0.00 8.24
CA LYS A 131 9.25 0.43 8.63
C LYS A 131 9.13 1.89 8.23
N SER A 132 7.99 2.30 7.68
CA SER A 132 7.71 3.73 7.60
C SER A 132 7.76 4.28 9.02
N LYS A 133 8.72 5.17 9.28
CA LYS A 133 8.75 5.92 10.53
C LYS A 133 7.63 6.94 10.43
N ALA A 134 6.44 6.56 10.89
CA ALA A 134 5.19 7.31 10.89
C ALA A 134 5.43 8.82 10.73
N ARG A 135 5.45 9.23 9.46
CA ARG A 135 5.44 10.61 9.06
C ARG A 135 3.98 11.05 8.95
N THR A 136 3.72 12.26 8.51
CA THR A 136 2.33 12.61 8.18
C THR A 136 1.77 11.64 7.12
N LYS A 137 0.46 11.40 7.10
CA LYS A 137 -0.18 10.53 6.10
C LYS A 137 0.15 10.97 4.66
N GLY A 138 0.32 12.27 4.44
CA GLY A 138 0.73 12.84 3.15
C GLY A 138 2.13 12.43 2.72
N GLU A 139 3.09 12.38 3.65
CA GLU A 139 4.45 11.91 3.37
C GLU A 139 4.52 10.43 3.04
N ASP A 140 3.72 9.59 3.72
CA ASP A 140 3.62 8.17 3.41
C ASP A 140 3.03 7.93 2.01
N LEU A 141 1.96 8.66 1.66
CA LEU A 141 1.38 8.63 0.32
C LEU A 141 2.40 9.07 -0.74
N ALA A 142 3.08 10.19 -0.50
CA ALA A 142 4.11 10.70 -1.40
C ALA A 142 5.29 9.74 -1.57
N PHE A 143 5.76 9.14 -0.48
CA PHE A 143 6.82 8.14 -0.54
C PHE A 143 6.38 6.94 -1.36
N ALA A 144 5.18 6.44 -1.11
CA ALA A 144 4.66 5.31 -1.84
C ALA A 144 4.52 5.61 -3.34
N ALA A 145 4.02 6.80 -3.67
CA ALA A 145 3.85 7.24 -5.05
C ALA A 145 5.18 7.31 -5.82
N LEU A 146 6.22 7.85 -5.18
CA LEU A 146 7.51 8.18 -5.82
C LEU A 146 8.53 7.03 -5.81
N HIS A 147 8.48 6.14 -4.82
CA HIS A 147 9.53 5.14 -4.59
C HIS A 147 9.08 3.68 -4.73
N CYS A 148 7.81 3.35 -4.43
CA CYS A 148 7.36 1.96 -4.47
C CYS A 148 7.17 1.47 -5.91
N HIS A 149 7.90 0.42 -6.29
CA HIS A 149 7.74 -0.24 -7.58
C HIS A 149 6.61 -1.27 -7.52
N SER A 150 6.62 -2.13 -6.49
CA SER A 150 5.56 -3.11 -6.23
C SER A 150 4.92 -2.88 -4.86
N PHE A 151 3.66 -3.30 -4.71
CA PHE A 151 2.87 -2.99 -3.52
C PHE A 151 2.01 -4.17 -3.11
N ILE A 152 1.92 -4.47 -1.81
CA ILE A 152 1.02 -5.47 -1.24
C ILE A 152 0.00 -4.79 -0.35
N HIS A 153 -1.27 -4.86 -0.76
CA HIS A 153 -2.40 -4.35 0.00
C HIS A 153 -3.03 -5.49 0.82
N THR A 154 -2.66 -5.58 2.10
CA THR A 154 -2.99 -6.77 2.92
C THR A 154 -4.39 -6.72 3.55
N ALA A 155 -4.96 -5.52 3.66
CA ALA A 155 -6.32 -5.28 4.12
C ALA A 155 -7.08 -4.50 3.04
N SER A 156 -7.57 -5.21 2.02
CA SER A 156 -8.10 -4.64 0.77
C SER A 156 -9.30 -3.71 0.92
N ALA A 157 -9.90 -3.62 2.11
CA ALA A 157 -10.94 -2.65 2.40
C ALA A 157 -10.41 -1.28 2.84
N SER A 158 -9.09 -1.12 3.00
CA SER A 158 -8.49 0.14 3.41
C SER A 158 -8.42 1.11 2.23
N SER A 159 -9.19 2.20 2.30
CA SER A 159 -9.12 3.28 1.31
C SER A 159 -7.74 3.90 1.23
N TYR A 160 -7.07 4.07 2.38
CA TYR A 160 -5.70 4.58 2.44
C TYR A 160 -4.71 3.69 1.68
N GLY A 161 -4.72 2.37 1.94
CA GLY A 161 -3.87 1.42 1.21
C GLY A 161 -4.19 1.35 -0.28
N TRP A 162 -5.45 1.54 -0.65
CA TRP A 162 -5.86 1.60 -2.06
C TRP A 162 -5.27 2.83 -2.75
N TRP A 163 -5.40 4.03 -2.17
CA TRP A 163 -4.83 5.26 -2.73
C TRP A 163 -3.31 5.19 -2.82
N MET A 164 -2.64 4.62 -1.81
CA MET A 164 -1.19 4.38 -1.87
C MET A 164 -0.79 3.50 -3.06
N ALA A 165 -1.58 2.49 -3.40
CA ALA A 165 -1.30 1.61 -4.53
C ALA A 165 -1.64 2.25 -5.88
N TYR A 166 -2.75 3.00 -5.94
CA TYR A 166 -3.28 3.65 -7.13
C TYR A 166 -2.42 4.82 -7.62
N LEU A 167 -1.91 5.65 -6.69
CA LEU A 167 -1.13 6.86 -7.01
C LEU A 167 0.35 6.59 -7.34
N ARG A 168 0.76 5.32 -7.46
CA ARG A 168 2.15 4.96 -7.76
C ARG A 168 2.52 5.34 -9.18
N GLN A 169 3.70 5.94 -9.31
CA GLN A 169 4.23 6.41 -10.58
C GLN A 169 5.23 5.42 -11.20
N ARG A 170 5.79 4.53 -10.39
CA ARG A 170 6.77 3.54 -10.87
C ARG A 170 6.10 2.30 -11.44
N LYS A 171 6.71 1.75 -12.49
CA LYS A 171 6.29 0.48 -13.07
C LYS A 171 6.53 -0.67 -12.10
N GLY A 172 5.58 -1.59 -12.03
CA GLY A 172 5.63 -2.80 -11.21
C GLY A 172 4.23 -3.29 -10.90
N PHE A 173 4.08 -4.11 -9.87
CA PHE A 173 2.85 -4.87 -9.64
C PHE A 173 2.17 -4.47 -8.33
N VAL A 174 0.83 -4.41 -8.35
CA VAL A 174 0.02 -4.33 -7.13
C VAL A 174 -0.52 -5.72 -6.84
N PHE A 175 -0.36 -6.16 -5.61
CA PHE A 175 -0.94 -7.39 -5.09
C PHE A 175 -1.92 -7.06 -3.99
N TYR A 176 -3.03 -7.78 -3.90
CA TYR A 176 -4.05 -7.51 -2.88
C TYR A 176 -4.71 -8.76 -2.32
N ASN A 177 -5.22 -8.65 -1.10
CA ASN A 177 -6.01 -9.69 -0.46
C ASN A 177 -7.40 -9.79 -1.10
N SER A 178 -7.75 -10.94 -1.66
CA SER A 178 -9.09 -11.15 -2.24
C SER A 178 -10.22 -11.07 -1.19
N GLN A 179 -9.90 -11.26 0.09
CA GLN A 179 -10.87 -11.18 1.17
C GLN A 179 -10.86 -9.77 1.80
N GLN A 180 -11.96 -9.03 1.63
CA GLN A 180 -12.15 -7.71 2.26
C GLN A 180 -12.90 -7.77 3.59
N LYS A 181 -13.71 -8.82 3.78
CA LYS A 181 -14.60 -8.97 4.93
C LYS A 181 -14.23 -10.20 5.74
N LYS A 182 -14.43 -10.17 7.05
CA LYS A 182 -14.23 -11.33 7.96
C LYS A 182 -15.07 -12.53 7.55
N ASN A 183 -16.25 -12.30 6.97
CA ASN A 183 -17.07 -13.35 6.39
C ASN A 183 -16.46 -13.86 5.07
N LYS A 184 -15.97 -15.11 5.08
CA LYS A 184 -15.37 -15.81 3.94
C LYS A 184 -16.29 -15.97 2.72
N LYS A 185 -17.60 -15.69 2.84
CA LYS A 185 -18.55 -15.71 1.71
C LYS A 185 -18.35 -14.54 0.72
N HIS A 186 -17.62 -13.50 1.12
CA HIS A 186 -17.37 -12.32 0.28
C HIS A 186 -15.90 -12.24 -0.11
N ILE A 187 -15.56 -13.00 -1.16
CA ILE A 187 -14.25 -12.99 -1.80
C ILE A 187 -14.40 -12.21 -3.11
N ILE A 188 -13.53 -11.22 -3.33
CA ILE A 188 -13.42 -10.53 -4.62
C ILE A 188 -13.03 -11.59 -5.65
N LYS A 189 -13.83 -11.72 -6.70
CA LYS A 189 -13.53 -12.65 -7.80
C LYS A 189 -12.43 -12.05 -8.67
N LYS A 190 -11.64 -12.90 -9.33
CA LYS A 190 -10.53 -12.49 -10.21
C LYS A 190 -10.93 -11.50 -11.31
N ASP A 191 -12.18 -11.56 -11.73
CA ASP A 191 -12.74 -10.73 -12.80
C ASP A 191 -13.62 -9.59 -12.26
N ASP A 192 -13.61 -9.39 -10.94
CA ASP A 192 -14.29 -8.28 -10.28
C ASP A 192 -13.34 -7.07 -10.21
N TYR A 193 -13.30 -6.34 -11.32
CA TYR A 193 -12.54 -5.10 -11.49
C TYR A 193 -13.26 -3.87 -10.94
N ASP A 194 -14.35 -4.05 -10.17
CA ASP A 194 -15.03 -2.90 -9.61
C ASP A 194 -14.12 -2.17 -8.63
N ILE A 195 -13.30 -2.89 -7.85
CA ILE A 195 -12.46 -2.31 -6.79
C ILE A 195 -11.02 -2.09 -7.26
N PHE A 196 -10.37 -3.08 -7.87
CA PHE A 196 -8.98 -3.00 -8.28
C PHE A 196 -8.84 -3.00 -9.80
N PRO A 197 -7.85 -2.26 -10.34
CA PRO A 197 -7.48 -2.35 -11.75
C PRO A 197 -7.19 -3.78 -12.23
N PRO A 198 -7.42 -4.11 -13.51
CA PRO A 198 -7.19 -5.45 -14.06
C PRO A 198 -5.71 -5.87 -14.09
N ASP A 199 -4.78 -4.92 -13.99
CA ASP A 199 -3.34 -5.14 -13.87
C ASP A 199 -2.90 -5.40 -12.41
N CYS A 200 -3.83 -5.44 -11.46
CA CYS A 200 -3.59 -5.84 -10.08
C CYS A 200 -3.77 -7.35 -9.90
N PHE A 201 -2.91 -7.97 -9.08
CA PHE A 201 -2.86 -9.41 -8.87
C PHE A 201 -3.50 -9.79 -7.54
N ILE A 202 -4.41 -10.76 -7.57
CA ILE A 202 -4.95 -11.37 -6.36
C ILE A 202 -3.87 -12.24 -5.72
N ILE A 203 -3.66 -12.08 -4.42
CA ILE A 203 -3.04 -13.12 -3.59
C ILE A 203 -4.18 -13.98 -3.06
N PRO A 204 -4.33 -15.23 -3.54
CA PRO A 204 -5.31 -16.15 -3.00
C PRO A 204 -4.98 -16.41 -1.53
N TYR A 205 -5.99 -16.73 -0.74
CA TYR A 205 -5.76 -17.17 0.63
C TYR A 205 -4.90 -18.44 0.58
N LEU A 206 -3.61 -18.32 0.89
CA LEU A 206 -2.72 -19.45 1.12
C LEU A 206 -3.17 -20.04 2.47
N ALA A 207 -3.80 -21.22 2.41
CA ALA A 207 -4.32 -21.93 3.56
C ALA A 207 -3.18 -22.52 4.41
#